data_AF-A0AAX2EGX5-F1
#
_entry.id   AF-A0AAX2EGX5-F1
#
_cell.length_a   1.000
_cell.length_b   1.000
_cell.length_c   1.000
_cell.angle_alpha   90.00
_cell.angle_beta   90.00
_cell.angle_gamma   90.00
#
_symmetry.space_group_name_H-M   'P 1'
#
loop_
_entity.id
_entity.type
_entity.pdbx_description
1 polymer ?
#
loop_
_entity_poly.entity_id
_entity_poly.type
_entity_poly.pdbx_seq_one_letter_code
_entity_poly.pdbx_strand_id
1 'polypeptide(L)'
;MAAERLVRIRELWGENMKTKLTAQQVLVIANNYKRDFNLSGNIENDNNRTIRSYEGFDGVQGVAWLVLVGITPTGFETEDEYTIVISDEQAKVEYIIDPTGHYYAPHVKDSDEMSDEEFDAIWDEETN
;
A
#
# COMPACT_ATOMS: atom_id res chain seq x y z
N MET A 1 -17.48 -35.79 4.23
CA MET A 1 -16.01 -35.88 4.33
C MET A 1 -15.22 -35.17 3.21
N ALA A 2 -15.61 -35.20 1.92
CA ALA A 2 -14.89 -34.44 0.88
C ALA A 2 -15.20 -32.93 0.87
N ALA A 3 -16.46 -32.55 1.12
CA ALA A 3 -16.89 -31.16 1.14
C ALA A 3 -16.23 -30.35 2.27
N GLU A 4 -16.10 -30.93 3.47
CA GLU A 4 -15.49 -30.24 4.63
C GLU A 4 -13.99 -29.97 4.44
N ARG A 5 -13.27 -30.82 3.70
CA ARG A 5 -11.85 -30.57 3.37
C ARG A 5 -11.66 -29.41 2.39
N LEU A 6 -12.59 -29.21 1.45
CA LEU A 6 -12.53 -28.09 0.49
C LEU A 6 -12.91 -26.76 1.14
N VAL A 7 -13.88 -26.76 2.06
CA VAL A 7 -14.23 -25.58 2.87
C VAL A 7 -13.04 -25.12 3.71
N ARG A 8 -12.37 -26.06 4.38
CA ARG A 8 -11.21 -25.77 5.25
C ARG A 8 -9.98 -25.29 4.48
N ILE A 9 -9.81 -25.72 3.23
CA ILE A 9 -8.75 -25.21 2.35
C ILE A 9 -9.09 -23.78 1.90
N ARG A 10 -10.34 -23.49 1.49
CA ARG A 10 -10.77 -22.13 1.13
C ARG A 10 -10.64 -21.10 2.26
N GLU A 11 -10.92 -21.51 3.50
CA GLU A 11 -10.72 -20.67 4.69
C GLU A 11 -9.23 -20.37 4.96
N LEU A 12 -8.32 -21.26 4.58
CA LEU A 12 -6.86 -21.06 4.70
C LEU A 12 -6.26 -20.22 3.57
N TRP A 13 -6.98 -20.00 2.46
CA TRP A 13 -6.53 -19.23 1.29
C TRP A 13 -7.31 -17.92 1.07
N GLY A 14 -7.97 -17.39 2.11
CA GLY A 14 -8.50 -16.02 2.10
C GLY A 14 -9.79 -15.79 1.29
N GLU A 15 -10.54 -16.84 0.90
CA GLU A 15 -11.78 -16.69 0.11
C GLU A 15 -13.04 -16.34 0.94
N ASN A 16 -12.93 -16.01 2.23
CA ASN A 16 -14.11 -15.72 3.09
C ASN A 16 -13.95 -14.47 3.96
N MET A 17 -13.12 -13.51 3.55
CA MET A 17 -13.10 -12.21 4.21
C MET A 17 -14.27 -11.35 3.73
N LYS A 18 -15.13 -10.93 4.67
CA LYS A 18 -16.23 -10.00 4.38
C LYS A 18 -15.65 -8.59 4.25
N THR A 19 -15.39 -8.17 3.02
CA THR A 19 -14.93 -6.82 2.71
C THR A 19 -16.12 -5.88 2.46
N LYS A 20 -15.97 -4.61 2.80
CA LYS A 20 -16.91 -3.53 2.49
C LYS A 20 -16.73 -3.01 1.07
N LEU A 21 -15.48 -2.99 0.60
CA LEU A 21 -15.14 -2.61 -0.76
C LEU A 21 -15.08 -3.84 -1.67
N THR A 22 -15.37 -3.61 -2.94
CA THR A 22 -15.05 -4.56 -4.02
C THR A 22 -13.68 -4.23 -4.60
N ALA A 23 -13.04 -5.22 -5.24
CA ALA A 23 -11.77 -5.01 -5.93
C ALA A 23 -11.84 -3.87 -6.99
N GLN A 24 -12.99 -3.69 -7.64
CA GLN A 24 -13.20 -2.59 -8.59
C GLN A 24 -13.23 -1.22 -7.91
N GLN A 25 -13.87 -1.11 -6.74
CA GLN A 25 -13.85 0.13 -5.96
C GLN A 25 -12.44 0.47 -5.47
N VAL A 26 -11.71 -0.54 -5.01
CA VAL A 26 -10.30 -0.42 -4.59
C VAL A 26 -9.43 0.04 -5.76
N LEU A 27 -9.61 -0.52 -6.95
CA LEU A 27 -8.90 -0.10 -8.16
C LEU A 27 -9.17 1.38 -8.51
N VAL A 28 -10.42 1.82 -8.38
CA VAL A 28 -10.79 3.22 -8.60
C VAL A 28 -10.11 4.12 -7.57
N ILE A 29 -10.10 3.74 -6.29
CA ILE A 29 -9.41 4.48 -5.23
C ILE A 29 -7.91 4.59 -5.53
N ALA A 30 -7.25 3.48 -5.87
CA ALA A 30 -5.83 3.44 -6.18
C ALA A 30 -5.47 4.31 -7.38
N ASN A 31 -6.22 4.22 -8.49
CA ASN A 31 -5.98 5.04 -9.67
C ASN A 31 -6.22 6.53 -9.42
N ASN A 32 -7.26 6.88 -8.65
CA ASN A 32 -7.49 8.26 -8.25
C ASN A 32 -6.33 8.79 -7.41
N TYR A 33 -5.91 8.02 -6.40
CA TYR A 33 -4.79 8.40 -5.54
C TYR A 33 -3.50 8.63 -6.34
N LYS A 34 -3.16 7.71 -7.24
CA LYS A 34 -2.01 7.89 -8.14
C LYS A 34 -2.09 9.16 -8.97
N ARG A 35 -3.26 9.45 -9.55
CA ARG A 35 -3.47 10.67 -10.34
C ARG A 35 -3.32 11.92 -9.47
N ASP A 36 -3.90 11.91 -8.28
CA ASP A 36 -3.95 13.08 -7.40
C ASP A 36 -2.55 13.44 -6.85
N PHE A 37 -1.67 12.45 -6.70
CA PHE A 37 -0.27 12.62 -6.25
C PHE A 37 0.77 12.42 -7.37
N ASN A 38 0.35 12.34 -8.63
CA ASN A 38 1.20 12.18 -9.81
C ASN A 38 2.21 11.00 -9.72
N LEU A 39 1.75 9.86 -9.20
CA LEU A 39 2.57 8.65 -9.03
C LEU A 39 2.70 7.88 -10.36
N SER A 40 3.91 7.42 -10.66
CA SER A 40 4.24 6.69 -11.89
C SER A 40 3.75 5.23 -11.88
N GLY A 41 3.95 4.52 -12.99
CA GLY A 41 3.62 3.10 -13.16
C GLY A 41 2.18 2.82 -13.59
N ASN A 42 1.81 1.55 -13.68
CA ASN A 42 0.52 1.03 -14.15
C ASN A 42 -0.03 -0.03 -13.18
N ILE A 43 -1.34 -0.03 -12.99
CA ILE A 43 -2.03 -1.09 -12.22
C ILE A 43 -2.63 -2.05 -13.25
N GLU A 44 -2.22 -3.32 -13.21
CA GLU A 44 -2.78 -4.34 -14.11
C GLU A 44 -4.15 -4.81 -13.61
N ASN A 45 -5.21 -4.46 -14.34
CA ASN A 45 -6.60 -4.72 -13.94
C ASN A 45 -7.01 -6.21 -13.96
N ASP A 46 -6.27 -7.06 -14.68
CA ASP A 46 -6.71 -8.43 -15.02
C ASP A 46 -6.03 -9.53 -14.20
N ASN A 47 -5.27 -9.18 -13.16
CA ASN A 47 -4.45 -10.13 -12.44
C ASN A 47 -4.85 -10.23 -10.96
N ASN A 48 -5.24 -11.43 -10.52
CA ASN A 48 -5.52 -11.75 -9.10
C ASN A 48 -4.30 -11.60 -8.18
N ARG A 49 -3.12 -11.29 -8.73
CA ARG A 49 -1.94 -10.89 -7.97
C ARG A 49 -1.92 -9.38 -7.68
N THR A 50 -2.57 -8.57 -8.51
CA THR A 50 -2.53 -7.11 -8.40
C THR A 50 -3.28 -6.59 -7.19
N ILE A 51 -4.45 -7.17 -6.87
CA ILE A 51 -5.30 -6.70 -5.78
C ILE A 51 -5.57 -7.85 -4.82
N ARG A 52 -5.17 -7.68 -3.56
CA ARG A 52 -5.40 -8.68 -2.49
C ARG A 52 -5.83 -8.01 -1.20
N SER A 53 -6.63 -8.71 -0.41
CA SER A 53 -7.05 -8.26 0.91
C SER A 53 -6.46 -9.13 2.01
N TYR A 54 -6.12 -8.49 3.14
CA TYR A 54 -5.57 -9.12 4.34
C TYR A 54 -6.16 -8.48 5.59
N GLU A 55 -6.44 -9.28 6.62
CA GLU A 55 -6.91 -8.78 7.91
C GLU A 55 -5.72 -8.46 8.82
N GLY A 56 -5.78 -7.33 9.53
CA GLY A 56 -4.75 -6.95 10.49
C GLY A 56 -3.40 -6.63 9.86
N PHE A 57 -3.40 -6.16 8.61
CA PHE A 57 -2.18 -5.79 7.89
C PHE A 57 -1.58 -4.51 8.48
N ASP A 58 -0.35 -4.61 8.97
CA ASP A 58 0.56 -3.54 9.38
C ASP A 58 -0.07 -2.17 9.70
N GLY A 59 -0.61 -2.04 10.92
CA GLY A 59 -1.18 -0.79 11.42
C GLY A 59 -2.56 -0.41 10.85
N VAL A 60 -3.06 -1.09 9.83
CA VAL A 60 -4.39 -0.85 9.25
C VAL A 60 -5.46 -1.52 10.11
N GLN A 61 -6.44 -0.74 10.57
CA GLN A 61 -7.59 -1.27 11.29
C GLN A 61 -8.49 -2.09 10.35
N GLY A 62 -8.71 -3.36 10.72
CA GLY A 62 -9.60 -4.26 9.99
C GLY A 62 -8.94 -4.85 8.74
N VAL A 63 -9.66 -4.81 7.62
CA VAL A 63 -9.17 -5.33 6.34
C VAL A 63 -8.40 -4.26 5.59
N ALA A 64 -7.20 -4.60 5.13
CA ALA A 64 -6.43 -3.81 4.19
C ALA A 64 -6.47 -4.44 2.81
N TRP A 65 -6.55 -3.60 1.78
CA TRP A 65 -6.37 -3.97 0.39
C TRP A 65 -4.99 -3.51 -0.07
N LEU A 66 -4.22 -4.43 -0.62
CA LEU A 66 -2.92 -4.20 -1.23
C LEU A 66 -3.10 -4.16 -2.74
N VAL A 67 -2.69 -3.06 -3.35
CA VAL A 67 -2.71 -2.86 -4.80
C VAL A 67 -1.29 -2.70 -5.31
N LEU A 68 -0.84 -3.69 -6.09
CA LEU A 68 0.48 -3.68 -6.73
C LEU A 68 0.47 -2.75 -7.94
N VAL A 69 1.53 -1.96 -8.08
CA VAL A 69 1.71 -1.03 -9.19
C VAL A 69 3.03 -1.31 -9.87
N GLY A 70 3.00 -1.71 -11.13
CA GLY A 70 4.20 -1.93 -11.94
C GLY A 70 4.76 -0.63 -12.50
N ILE A 71 6.00 -0.31 -12.18
CA ILE A 71 6.81 0.74 -12.80
C ILE A 71 7.47 0.13 -14.04
N THR A 72 7.40 0.82 -15.18
CA THR A 72 8.15 0.40 -16.37
C THR A 72 9.63 0.73 -16.16
N PRO A 73 10.55 -0.26 -16.10
CA PRO A 73 11.95 0.01 -15.84
C PRO A 73 12.57 0.88 -16.93
N THR A 74 13.34 1.87 -16.50
CA THR A 74 14.07 2.78 -17.39
C THR A 74 15.53 2.38 -17.53
N GLY A 75 15.82 1.13 -17.94
CA GLY A 75 17.17 0.67 -18.30
C GLY A 75 18.25 0.66 -17.19
N PHE A 76 18.04 1.34 -16.06
CA PHE A 76 18.97 1.50 -14.95
C PHE A 76 18.40 1.04 -13.59
N GLU A 77 17.10 0.75 -13.50
CA GLU A 77 16.41 0.39 -12.26
C GLU A 77 15.99 -1.08 -12.29
N THR A 78 16.18 -1.78 -11.15
CA THR A 78 15.91 -3.22 -10.96
C THR A 78 14.66 -3.50 -10.13
N GLU A 79 14.01 -2.46 -9.60
CA GLU A 79 12.82 -2.61 -8.77
C GLU A 79 11.61 -2.02 -9.49
N ASP A 80 10.74 -2.93 -9.93
CA ASP A 80 9.72 -2.65 -10.93
C ASP A 80 8.34 -2.42 -10.32
N GLU A 81 8.18 -2.38 -8.99
CA GLU A 81 6.85 -2.36 -8.38
C GLU A 81 6.80 -1.61 -7.03
N TYR A 82 5.66 -0.98 -6.73
CA TYR A 82 5.33 -0.51 -5.38
C TYR A 82 3.89 -0.92 -5.02
N THR A 83 3.56 -0.88 -3.73
CA THR A 83 2.23 -1.30 -3.23
C THR A 83 1.49 -0.13 -2.61
N ILE A 84 0.26 0.11 -3.05
CA ILE A 84 -0.67 1.05 -2.40
C ILE A 84 -1.52 0.27 -1.40
N VAL A 85 -1.55 0.71 -0.14
CA VAL A 85 -2.32 0.10 0.94
C VAL A 85 -3.58 0.92 1.21
N ILE A 86 -4.75 0.29 1.10
CA ILE A 86 -6.07 0.91 1.23
C ILE A 86 -6.83 0.28 2.39
N SER A 87 -7.37 1.10 3.30
CA SER A 87 -8.28 0.63 4.34
C SER A 87 -9.64 0.30 3.74
N ASP A 88 -10.09 -0.95 3.91
CA ASP A 88 -11.45 -1.37 3.56
C ASP A 88 -12.50 -0.66 4.43
N GLU A 89 -12.16 -0.44 5.69
CA GLU A 89 -13.04 0.18 6.68
C GLU A 89 -13.32 1.65 6.38
N GLN A 90 -12.29 2.39 5.95
CA GLN A 90 -12.34 3.84 5.71
C GLN A 90 -12.45 4.24 4.24
N ALA A 91 -12.28 3.29 3.30
CA ALA A 91 -12.30 3.54 1.86
C ALA A 91 -11.28 4.59 1.39
N LYS A 92 -10.09 4.61 1.98
CA LYS A 92 -9.00 5.54 1.68
C LYS A 92 -7.64 4.85 1.68
N VAL A 93 -6.66 5.45 1.00
CA VAL A 93 -5.25 5.03 1.08
C VAL A 93 -4.71 5.38 2.47
N GLU A 94 -4.03 4.44 3.11
CA GLU A 94 -3.32 4.65 4.39
C GLU A 94 -1.86 5.03 4.14
N TYR A 95 -1.17 4.29 3.26
CA TYR A 95 0.21 4.56 2.87
C TYR A 95 0.59 3.78 1.60
N ILE A 96 1.79 4.05 1.08
CA ILE A 96 2.45 3.33 -0.01
C ILE A 96 3.67 2.62 0.57
N ILE A 97 3.93 1.40 0.14
CA ILE A 97 5.18 0.66 0.42
C ILE A 97 6.01 0.65 -0.87
N ASP A 98 7.21 1.19 -0.80
CA ASP A 98 8.19 1.13 -1.88
C ASP A 98 8.81 -0.27 -2.00
N PRO A 99 9.53 -0.59 -3.09
CA PRO A 99 10.09 -1.93 -3.24
C PRO A 99 11.19 -2.29 -2.23
N THR A 100 11.78 -1.30 -1.54
CA THR A 100 12.71 -1.52 -0.43
C THR A 100 12.00 -1.83 0.90
N GLY A 101 10.67 -1.72 0.94
CA GLY A 101 9.84 -1.97 2.11
C GLY A 101 9.61 -0.74 2.99
N HIS A 102 10.08 0.45 2.60
CA HIS A 102 9.76 1.68 3.31
C HIS A 102 8.36 2.14 2.96
N TYR A 103 7.61 2.57 3.97
CA TYR A 103 6.30 3.15 3.76
C TYR A 103 6.35 4.67 3.77
N TYR A 104 5.52 5.30 2.94
CA TYR A 104 5.34 6.75 2.91
C TYR A 104 3.89 7.09 2.54
N ALA A 105 3.38 8.23 3.03
CA ALA A 105 2.00 8.65 2.82
C ALA A 105 1.94 10.10 2.30
N PRO A 106 2.00 10.32 0.97
CA PRO A 106 2.02 11.68 0.37
C PRO A 106 0.86 12.60 0.78
N HIS A 107 -0.24 12.02 1.26
CA HIS A 107 -1.43 12.74 1.70
C HIS A 107 -1.35 13.23 3.15
N VAL A 108 -0.41 12.71 3.94
CA VAL A 108 -0.09 13.21 5.27
C VAL A 108 0.91 14.34 5.08
N LYS A 109 0.44 15.59 5.20
CA LYS A 109 1.33 16.74 5.27
C LYS A 109 1.97 16.75 6.65
N ASP A 110 3.30 16.62 6.66
CA ASP A 110 4.24 16.89 7.75
C ASP A 110 4.13 15.98 8.99
N SER A 111 5.17 15.15 9.18
CA SER A 111 5.67 14.86 10.54
C SER A 111 7.17 14.57 10.64
N ASP A 112 7.91 14.42 9.54
CA ASP A 112 9.35 14.06 9.56
C ASP A 112 10.28 15.06 8.85
N GLU A 113 9.76 16.23 8.43
CA GLU A 113 10.67 17.34 8.13
C GLU A 113 11.17 17.88 9.47
N MET A 114 12.33 17.39 9.89
CA MET A 114 13.17 18.04 10.89
C MET A 114 13.16 19.53 10.57
N SER A 115 12.73 20.37 11.52
CA SER A 115 12.71 21.80 11.25
C SER A 115 14.15 22.28 11.02
N ASP A 116 14.32 23.36 10.24
CA ASP A 116 15.65 23.98 10.07
C ASP A 116 16.31 24.27 11.43
N GLU A 117 15.51 24.57 12.45
CA GLU A 117 15.94 24.81 13.84
C GLU A 117 16.48 23.54 14.52
N GLU A 118 15.87 22.38 14.27
CA GLU A 118 16.37 21.09 14.77
C GLU A 118 17.63 20.63 14.03
N PHE A 119 17.74 20.95 12.73
CA PHE A 119 18.93 20.66 11.93
C PHE A 119 20.12 21.52 12.36
N ASP A 120 19.91 22.83 12.56
CA ASP A 120 20.93 23.78 13.01
C ASP A 120 21.43 23.43 14.43
N ALA A 121 20.55 22.98 15.32
CA ALA A 121 20.93 22.57 16.67
C ALA A 121 21.89 21.37 16.70
N ILE A 122 21.72 20.40 15.78
CA ILE A 122 22.62 19.25 15.67
C ILE A 122 23.99 19.66 15.12
N TRP A 123 24.02 20.61 14.19
CA TRP A 123 25.25 21.07 13.55
C TRP A 123 26.08 22.02 14.43
N ASP A 124 25.43 22.86 15.24
CA ASP A 124 26.09 23.76 16.16
C ASP A 124 26.71 23.04 17.38
N GLU A 125 26.16 21.88 17.79
CA GLU A 125 26.68 21.11 18.92
C GLU A 125 28.03 20.40 18.65
N GLU A 126 28.48 20.26 17.40
CA GLU A 126 29.78 19.62 17.08
C GLU A 126 30.98 20.60 17.08
N THR A 127 30.76 21.89 17.41
CA THR A 127 31.81 22.94 17.34
C THR A 127 32.31 23.48 18.68
N ASN A 128 31.99 22.84 19.81
CA ASN A 128 32.47 23.23 21.15
C ASN A 128 33.13 22.06 21.90
#